data_AF-A0A9Q9SIK9-F1
#
_entry.id   AF-A0A9Q9SIK9-F1
#
_cell.length_a   1.000
_cell.length_b   1.000
_cell.length_c   1.000
_cell.angle_alpha   90.00
_cell.angle_beta   90.00
_cell.angle_gamma   90.00
#
_symmetry.space_group_name_H-M   'P 1'
#
loop_
_entity.id
_entity.type
_entity.pdbx_description
1 polymer ?
#
loop_
_entity_poly.entity_id
_entity_poly.type
_entity_poly.pdbx_seq_one_letter_code
_entity_poly.pdbx_strand_id
1 'polypeptide(L)'
;MTDSITPAAVPDTIDAVAGLRDGDAVAALRRARAKVLLHTQLSEAALFDPALPDLSLVERLHAARYVARKSNASALADTYRARLLDAGGSAGDIEQADADAFDALPQRVGAILAHAKRLALSAVDARASDLDALKSAGLTTPAIVALSQLVAFVAYQLRVAVAARALQARKTREAA
;
A
#
# COMPACT_ATOMS: atom_id res chain seq x y z
N MET A 1 1.40 -31.77 1.48
CA MET A 1 0.87 -31.12 2.69
C MET A 1 0.96 -29.62 2.46
N THR A 2 -0.15 -28.96 2.16
CA THR A 2 -0.22 -27.49 2.16
C THR A 2 -0.34 -27.06 3.61
N ASP A 3 0.78 -26.66 4.21
CA ASP A 3 0.74 -26.05 5.53
C ASP A 3 -0.14 -24.81 5.45
N SER A 4 -1.26 -24.87 6.18
CA SER A 4 -2.18 -23.76 6.31
C SER A 4 -1.47 -22.74 7.17
N ILE A 5 -0.86 -21.74 6.53
CA ILE A 5 -0.38 -20.54 7.21
C ILE A 5 -1.62 -19.89 7.82
N THR A 6 -1.92 -20.21 9.07
CA THR A 6 -2.86 -19.46 9.89
C THR A 6 -2.05 -18.28 10.40
N PRO A 7 -2.26 -17.06 9.88
CA PRO A 7 -1.54 -15.92 10.41
C PRO A 7 -1.95 -15.78 11.88
N ALA A 8 -0.97 -15.56 12.77
CA ALA A 8 -1.26 -14.96 14.08
C ALA A 8 -2.11 -13.70 13.86
N ALA A 9 -2.95 -13.34 14.83
CA ALA A 9 -3.94 -12.25 14.74
C ALA A 9 -3.30 -10.85 14.59
N VAL A 10 -2.59 -10.63 13.48
CA VAL A 10 -2.19 -9.31 13.03
C VAL A 10 -3.47 -8.57 12.70
N PRO A 11 -3.71 -7.38 13.30
CA PRO A 11 -4.88 -6.58 12.99
C PRO A 11 -4.99 -6.36 11.48
N ASP A 12 -6.17 -6.57 10.91
CA ASP A 12 -6.41 -6.29 9.48
C ASP A 12 -6.10 -4.83 9.20
N THR A 13 -5.14 -4.56 8.30
CA THR A 13 -4.68 -3.21 8.00
C THR A 13 -5.84 -2.29 7.62
N ILE A 14 -6.80 -2.79 6.83
CA ILE A 14 -7.96 -2.00 6.40
C ILE A 14 -8.88 -1.68 7.59
N ASP A 15 -9.20 -2.65 8.46
CA ASP A 15 -9.97 -2.40 9.68
C ASP A 15 -9.29 -1.35 10.56
N ALA A 16 -7.98 -1.49 10.78
CA ALA A 16 -7.20 -0.57 11.60
C ALA A 16 -7.22 0.87 11.05
N VAL A 17 -6.93 1.06 9.76
CA VAL A 17 -6.90 2.41 9.15
C VAL A 17 -8.30 3.00 8.94
N ALA A 18 -9.34 2.16 8.90
CA ALA A 18 -10.73 2.59 8.91
C ALA A 18 -11.23 2.95 10.32
N GLY A 19 -10.46 2.65 11.38
CA GLY A 19 -10.84 2.87 12.77
C GLY A 19 -11.93 1.92 13.25
N LEU A 20 -12.08 0.76 12.61
CA LEU A 20 -13.06 -0.25 12.98
C LEU A 20 -12.59 -1.01 14.22
N ARG A 21 -13.53 -1.25 15.15
CA ARG A 21 -13.30 -1.99 16.38
C ARG A 21 -14.16 -3.24 16.41
N ASP A 22 -13.79 -4.17 17.30
CA ASP A 22 -14.64 -5.32 17.57
C ASP A 22 -15.99 -4.87 18.13
N GLY A 23 -17.06 -5.46 17.59
CA GLY A 23 -18.45 -5.05 17.86
C GLY A 23 -19.03 -4.04 16.86
N ASP A 24 -18.21 -3.40 16.02
CA ASP A 24 -18.74 -2.54 14.95
C ASP A 24 -19.49 -3.37 13.90
N ALA A 25 -20.71 -2.96 13.55
CA ALA A 25 -21.50 -3.64 12.53
C ALA A 25 -20.81 -3.63 11.15
N VAL A 26 -20.03 -2.59 10.85
CA VAL A 26 -19.24 -2.52 9.61
C VAL A 26 -18.06 -3.51 9.64
N ALA A 27 -17.43 -3.71 10.80
CA ALA A 27 -16.41 -4.75 10.99
C ALA A 27 -17.02 -6.16 10.81
N ALA A 28 -18.20 -6.40 11.41
CA ALA A 28 -18.94 -7.65 11.22
C ALA A 28 -19.29 -7.91 9.75
N LEU A 29 -19.72 -6.88 9.01
CA LEU A 29 -20.02 -6.97 7.58
C LEU A 29 -18.78 -7.36 6.75
N ARG A 30 -17.62 -6.79 7.05
CA ARG A 30 -16.35 -7.15 6.39
C ARG A 30 -15.97 -8.61 6.67
N ARG A 31 -16.10 -9.05 7.94
CA ARG A 31 -15.79 -10.43 8.36
C ARG A 31 -16.77 -11.47 7.79
N ALA A 32 -18.02 -11.09 7.54
CA ALA A 32 -18.98 -11.95 6.83
C ALA A 32 -18.52 -12.32 5.40
N ARG A 33 -17.57 -11.57 4.82
CA ARG A 33 -16.89 -11.90 3.57
C ARG A 33 -15.51 -12.53 3.82
N ALA A 34 -15.47 -13.57 4.65
CA ALA A 34 -14.23 -14.20 5.13
C ALA A 34 -13.19 -14.51 4.03
N LYS A 35 -13.62 -14.99 2.86
CA LYS A 35 -12.70 -15.25 1.73
C LYS A 35 -12.04 -13.98 1.18
N VAL A 36 -12.77 -12.85 1.13
CA VAL A 36 -12.21 -11.58 0.67
C VAL A 36 -11.23 -11.03 1.69
N LEU A 37 -11.59 -11.09 2.97
CA LEU A 37 -10.72 -10.70 4.08
C LEU A 37 -9.41 -11.50 4.05
N LEU A 38 -9.51 -12.84 4.01
CA LEU A 38 -8.36 -13.73 3.97
C LEU A 38 -7.44 -13.45 2.77
N HIS A 39 -7.99 -13.37 1.55
CA HIS A 39 -7.14 -13.12 0.37
C HIS A 39 -6.56 -11.70 0.35
N THR A 40 -7.21 -10.72 0.98
CA THR A 40 -6.64 -9.38 1.16
C THR A 40 -5.41 -9.43 2.06
N GLN A 41 -5.53 -10.10 3.21
CA GLN A 41 -4.44 -10.28 4.17
C GLN A 41 -3.28 -11.08 3.56
N LEU A 42 -3.57 -12.16 2.84
CA LEU A 42 -2.56 -12.95 2.15
C LEU A 42 -1.89 -12.16 1.02
N SER A 43 -2.64 -11.33 0.28
CA SER A 43 -2.06 -10.45 -0.74
C SER A 43 -1.13 -9.42 -0.10
N GLU A 44 -1.52 -8.81 1.03
CA GLU A 44 -0.65 -7.89 1.75
C GLU A 44 0.62 -8.58 2.25
N ALA A 45 0.48 -9.76 2.86
CA ALA A 45 1.61 -10.53 3.36
C ALA A 45 2.59 -10.88 2.22
N ALA A 46 2.09 -11.36 1.08
CA ALA A 46 2.91 -11.67 -0.08
C ALA A 46 3.58 -10.43 -0.69
N LEU A 47 2.82 -9.33 -0.85
CA LEU A 47 3.33 -8.08 -1.40
C LEU A 47 4.38 -7.41 -0.52
N PHE A 48 4.46 -7.73 0.77
CA PHE A 48 5.48 -7.22 1.69
C PHE A 48 6.37 -8.31 2.30
N ASP A 49 6.40 -9.51 1.70
CA ASP A 49 7.30 -10.58 2.12
C ASP A 49 8.76 -10.14 1.89
N PRO A 50 9.62 -10.07 2.93
CA PRO A 50 11.03 -9.71 2.77
C PRO A 50 11.80 -10.61 1.78
N ALA A 51 11.35 -11.84 1.54
CA ALA A 51 11.97 -12.80 0.63
C ALA A 51 11.67 -12.56 -0.85
N LEU A 52 10.80 -11.59 -1.18
CA LEU A 52 10.49 -11.25 -2.57
C LEU A 52 11.75 -10.70 -3.28
N PRO A 53 12.18 -11.30 -4.40
CA PRO A 53 13.41 -10.92 -5.09
C PRO A 53 13.25 -9.61 -5.87
N ASP A 54 14.36 -9.00 -6.27
CA ASP A 54 14.45 -7.85 -7.19
C ASP A 54 13.78 -6.54 -6.77
N LEU A 55 12.89 -6.53 -5.77
CA LEU A 55 12.26 -5.33 -5.23
C LEU A 55 12.21 -5.42 -3.70
N SER A 56 13.11 -4.70 -3.04
CA SER A 56 13.32 -4.78 -1.60
C SER A 56 12.06 -4.38 -0.82
N LEU A 57 11.99 -4.83 0.45
CA LEU A 57 10.90 -4.44 1.34
C LEU A 57 10.84 -2.91 1.55
N VAL A 58 12.01 -2.27 1.71
CA VAL A 58 12.11 -0.81 1.86
C VAL A 58 11.52 -0.09 0.65
N GLU A 59 11.88 -0.49 -0.57
CA GLU A 59 11.35 0.12 -1.80
C GLU A 59 9.82 -0.03 -1.91
N ARG A 60 9.29 -1.21 -1.59
CA ARG A 60 7.85 -1.47 -1.60
C ARG A 60 7.11 -0.63 -0.57
N LEU A 61 7.60 -0.60 0.67
CA LEU A 61 7.01 0.23 1.73
C LEU A 61 7.08 1.72 1.39
N HIS A 62 8.16 2.16 0.74
CA HIS A 62 8.32 3.53 0.29
C HIS A 62 7.27 3.92 -0.76
N ALA A 63 7.05 3.06 -1.77
CA ALA A 63 6.02 3.24 -2.78
C ALA A 63 4.61 3.23 -2.16
N ALA A 64 4.31 2.25 -1.28
CA ALA A 64 3.01 2.11 -0.65
C ALA A 64 2.65 3.31 0.23
N ARG A 65 3.59 3.75 1.09
CA ARG A 65 3.45 4.96 1.90
C ARG A 65 3.20 6.19 1.04
N TYR A 66 4.01 6.37 0.00
CA TYR A 66 3.91 7.53 -0.88
C TYR A 66 2.56 7.58 -1.62
N VAL A 67 2.09 6.46 -2.17
CA VAL A 67 0.77 6.38 -2.82
C VAL A 67 -0.36 6.69 -1.84
N ALA A 68 -0.32 6.12 -0.64
CA ALA A 68 -1.29 6.41 0.40
C ALA A 68 -1.29 7.90 0.77
N ARG A 69 -0.12 8.52 0.92
CA ARG A 69 0.04 9.94 1.24
C ARG A 69 -0.53 10.83 0.15
N LYS A 70 -0.14 10.63 -1.12
CA LYS A 70 -0.63 11.44 -2.25
C LYS A 70 -2.12 11.23 -2.55
N SER A 71 -2.68 10.13 -2.07
CA SER A 71 -4.13 9.85 -2.12
C SER A 71 -4.89 10.33 -0.87
N ASN A 72 -4.27 11.17 -0.03
CA ASN A 72 -4.85 11.73 1.21
C ASN A 72 -5.30 10.67 2.24
N ALA A 73 -4.68 9.49 2.23
CA ALA A 73 -4.97 8.38 3.13
C ALA A 73 -4.01 8.39 4.33
N SER A 74 -4.10 9.42 5.18
CA SER A 74 -3.12 9.66 6.27
C SER A 74 -2.88 8.43 7.16
N ALA A 75 -3.95 7.79 7.66
CA ALA A 75 -3.82 6.61 8.52
C ALA A 75 -3.09 5.45 7.84
N LEU A 76 -3.35 5.21 6.55
CA LEU A 76 -2.65 4.16 5.79
C LEU A 76 -1.19 4.55 5.48
N ALA A 77 -0.95 5.83 5.19
CA ALA A 77 0.38 6.35 5.01
C ALA A 77 1.21 6.23 6.29
N ASP A 78 0.62 6.48 7.46
CA ASP A 78 1.28 6.37 8.77
C ASP A 78 1.61 4.92 9.10
N THR A 79 0.70 3.97 8.83
CA THR A 79 0.96 2.53 8.95
C THR A 79 2.16 2.10 8.11
N TYR A 80 2.21 2.49 6.83
CA TYR A 80 3.33 2.15 5.97
C TYR A 80 4.61 2.92 6.31
N ARG A 81 4.51 4.15 6.85
CA ARG A 81 5.65 4.92 7.34
C ARG A 81 6.33 4.23 8.52
N ALA A 82 5.55 3.75 9.50
CA ALA A 82 6.08 3.02 10.65
C ALA A 82 6.83 1.76 10.17
N ARG A 83 6.18 0.95 9.34
CA ARG A 83 6.78 -0.26 8.76
C ARG A 83 8.05 0.04 7.94
N LEU A 84 8.07 1.15 7.18
CA LEU A 84 9.22 1.57 6.40
C LEU A 84 10.42 1.89 7.30
N LEU A 85 10.21 2.63 8.38
CA LEU A 85 11.26 2.95 9.34
C LEU A 85 11.75 1.69 10.07
N ASP A 86 10.85 0.80 10.47
CA ASP A 86 11.21 -0.49 11.10
C ASP A 86 12.02 -1.38 10.16
N ALA A 87 11.77 -1.31 8.85
CA ALA A 87 12.52 -2.02 7.82
C ALA A 87 13.86 -1.36 7.45
N GLY A 88 14.24 -0.27 8.12
CA GLY A 88 15.51 0.45 7.90
C GLY A 88 15.44 1.57 6.85
N GLY A 89 14.24 2.02 6.48
CA GLY A 89 14.07 3.20 5.62
C GLY A 89 14.51 4.51 6.30
N SER A 90 14.94 5.47 5.50
CA SER A 90 15.42 6.79 5.98
C SER A 90 14.27 7.79 6.12
N ALA A 91 14.22 8.50 7.26
CA ALA A 91 13.30 9.62 7.43
C ALA A 91 13.59 10.77 6.44
N GLY A 92 14.86 11.01 6.10
CA GLY A 92 15.23 12.01 5.09
C GLY A 92 14.71 11.65 3.71
N ASP A 93 14.77 10.38 3.31
CA ASP A 93 14.25 9.93 2.01
C ASP A 93 12.73 10.08 1.94
N ILE A 94 12.05 9.81 3.07
CA ILE A 94 10.61 10.04 3.21
C ILE A 94 10.26 11.52 2.99
N GLU A 95 11.03 12.44 3.59
CA GLU A 95 10.84 13.89 3.43
C GLU A 95 11.05 14.34 1.98
N GLN A 96 12.13 13.89 1.32
CA GLN A 96 12.38 14.20 -0.09
C GLN A 96 11.25 13.68 -0.99
N ALA A 97 10.79 12.45 -0.75
CA ALA A 97 9.67 11.89 -1.49
C ALA A 97 8.36 12.66 -1.27
N ASP A 98 8.08 13.11 -0.05
CA ASP A 98 6.88 13.92 0.24
C ASP A 98 6.89 15.25 -0.51
N ALA A 99 8.07 15.85 -0.64
CA ALA A 99 8.31 17.06 -1.41
C ALA A 99 8.36 16.83 -2.95
N ASP A 100 8.13 15.59 -3.42
CA ASP A 100 8.29 15.22 -4.83
C ASP A 100 9.71 15.44 -5.39
N ALA A 101 10.72 15.55 -4.52
CA ALA A 101 12.12 15.75 -4.86
C ALA A 101 12.82 14.43 -5.20
N PHE A 102 12.31 13.70 -6.20
CA PHE A 102 12.81 12.37 -6.56
C PHE A 102 14.25 12.35 -7.06
N ASP A 103 14.74 13.47 -7.61
CA ASP A 103 16.13 13.61 -8.05
C ASP A 103 17.12 13.71 -6.87
N ALA A 104 16.63 14.01 -5.66
CA ALA A 104 17.42 14.02 -4.43
C ALA A 104 17.50 12.63 -3.77
N LEU A 105 16.84 11.61 -4.34
CA LEU A 105 16.85 10.23 -3.86
C LEU A 105 17.83 9.38 -4.66
N PRO A 106 18.22 8.19 -4.16
CA PRO A 106 18.86 7.19 -5.00
C PRO A 106 18.04 6.95 -6.28
N GLN A 107 18.71 6.96 -7.44
CA GLN A 107 18.07 6.92 -8.76
C GLN A 107 16.95 5.88 -8.86
N ARG A 108 17.20 4.68 -8.31
CA ARG A 108 16.26 3.58 -8.29
C ARG A 108 15.00 3.85 -7.47
N VAL A 109 15.14 4.44 -6.28
CA VAL A 109 14.02 4.84 -5.43
C VAL A 109 13.22 5.97 -6.08
N GLY A 110 13.91 6.97 -6.65
CA GLY A 110 13.27 8.06 -7.39
C GLY A 110 12.42 7.55 -8.57
N ALA A 111 12.94 6.62 -9.36
CA ALA A 111 12.21 6.01 -10.48
C ALA A 111 10.97 5.21 -10.01
N ILE A 112 11.11 4.44 -8.92
CA ILE A 112 10.00 3.70 -8.29
C ILE A 112 8.88 4.66 -7.86
N LEU A 113 9.22 5.76 -7.20
CA LEU A 113 8.25 6.73 -6.70
C LEU A 113 7.60 7.53 -7.83
N ALA A 114 8.36 7.88 -8.87
CA ALA A 114 7.82 8.50 -10.08
C ALA A 114 6.77 7.60 -10.76
N HIS A 115 7.07 6.30 -10.90
CA HIS A 115 6.12 5.33 -11.43
C HIS A 115 4.89 5.16 -10.53
N ALA A 116 5.09 5.04 -9.22
CA ALA A 116 4.01 4.92 -8.25
C ALA A 116 3.08 6.15 -8.26
N LYS A 117 3.65 7.36 -8.37
CA LYS A 117 2.92 8.62 -8.54
C LYS A 117 2.05 8.58 -9.79
N ARG A 118 2.65 8.22 -10.93
CA ARG A 118 1.96 8.17 -12.22
C ARG A 118 0.81 7.18 -12.20
N LEU A 119 1.03 5.95 -11.75
CA LEU A 119 -0.03 4.94 -11.68
C LEU A 119 -1.16 5.33 -10.71
N ALA A 120 -0.85 6.03 -9.63
CA ALA A 120 -1.87 6.43 -8.66
C ALA A 120 -2.69 7.64 -9.12
N LEU A 121 -2.07 8.62 -9.80
CA LEU A 121 -2.67 9.94 -10.05
C LEU A 121 -2.98 10.22 -11.52
N SER A 122 -2.27 9.59 -12.45
CA SER A 122 -2.33 9.90 -13.89
C SER A 122 -2.07 8.67 -14.76
N ALA A 123 -2.69 7.53 -14.41
CA ALA A 123 -2.43 6.24 -15.07
C ALA A 123 -2.69 6.28 -16.59
N VAL A 124 -3.65 7.09 -17.04
CA VAL A 124 -3.98 7.28 -18.47
C VAL A 124 -2.83 7.92 -19.27
N ASP A 125 -1.97 8.64 -18.58
CA ASP A 125 -0.79 9.31 -19.15
C ASP A 125 0.46 8.41 -19.13
N ALA A 126 0.33 7.14 -18.74
CA ALA A 126 1.43 6.19 -18.82
C ALA A 126 1.86 5.94 -20.27
N ARG A 127 3.18 5.90 -20.48
CA ARG A 127 3.84 5.71 -21.78
C ARG A 127 4.94 4.65 -21.66
N ALA A 128 5.36 4.10 -22.79
CA ALA A 128 6.45 3.11 -22.84
C ALA A 128 7.76 3.67 -22.25
N SER A 129 8.05 4.96 -22.48
CA SER A 129 9.22 5.66 -21.91
C SER A 129 9.28 5.62 -20.39
N ASP A 130 8.13 5.55 -19.71
CA ASP A 130 8.08 5.44 -18.24
C ASP A 130 8.58 4.08 -17.76
N LEU A 131 8.30 3.03 -18.53
CA LEU A 131 8.81 1.68 -18.25
C LEU A 131 10.32 1.59 -18.55
N ASP A 132 10.79 2.29 -19.57
CA ASP A 132 12.21 2.31 -19.92
C ASP A 132 13.05 3.06 -18.87
N ALA A 133 12.48 4.09 -18.22
CA ALA A 133 13.11 4.74 -17.08
C ALA A 133 13.32 3.77 -15.89
N LEU A 134 12.33 2.91 -15.60
CA LEU A 134 12.46 1.89 -14.56
C LEU A 134 13.54 0.84 -14.88
N LYS A 135 13.58 0.37 -16.14
CA LYS A 135 14.62 -0.56 -16.59
C LYS A 135 16.02 0.06 -16.51
N SER A 136 16.14 1.33 -16.90
CA SER A 136 17.39 2.09 -16.81
C SER A 136 17.86 2.26 -15.36
N ALA A 137 16.92 2.34 -14.43
CA ALA A 137 17.18 2.33 -12.98
C ALA A 137 17.42 0.90 -12.41
N GLY A 138 17.57 -0.11 -13.27
CA GLY A 138 17.92 -1.49 -12.93
C GLY A 138 16.74 -2.35 -12.49
N LEU A 139 15.49 -1.95 -12.69
CA LEU A 139 14.35 -2.82 -12.39
C LEU A 139 14.18 -3.88 -13.49
N THR A 140 14.00 -5.13 -13.06
CA THR A 140 13.62 -6.23 -13.95
C THR A 140 12.14 -6.11 -14.33
N THR A 141 11.74 -6.71 -15.45
CA THR A 141 10.32 -6.73 -15.85
C THR A 141 9.41 -7.32 -14.76
N PRO A 142 9.75 -8.44 -14.09
CA PRO A 142 8.97 -8.93 -12.95
C PRO A 142 8.86 -7.92 -11.80
N ALA A 143 9.92 -7.20 -11.46
CA ALA A 143 9.89 -6.17 -10.42
C ALA A 143 8.95 -5.00 -10.78
N ILE A 144 8.91 -4.59 -12.06
CA ILE A 144 7.98 -3.55 -12.55
C ILE A 144 6.52 -4.00 -12.41
N VAL A 145 6.24 -5.26 -12.75
CA VAL A 145 4.90 -5.85 -12.58
C VAL A 145 4.51 -5.90 -11.10
N ALA A 146 5.41 -6.40 -10.24
CA ALA A 146 5.18 -6.46 -8.79
C ALA A 146 4.94 -5.07 -8.18
N LEU A 147 5.71 -4.06 -8.59
CA LEU A 147 5.50 -2.67 -8.17
C LEU A 147 4.12 -2.15 -8.61
N SER A 148 3.70 -2.43 -9.84
CA SER A 148 2.40 -2.00 -10.36
C SER A 148 1.24 -2.68 -9.64
N GLN A 149 1.39 -3.98 -9.31
CA GLN A 149 0.44 -4.73 -8.49
C GLN A 149 0.34 -4.17 -7.08
N LEU A 150 1.47 -3.80 -6.45
CA LEU A 150 1.49 -3.15 -5.16
C LEU A 150 0.73 -1.82 -5.17
N VAL A 151 0.95 -0.96 -6.16
CA VAL A 151 0.21 0.32 -6.29
C VAL A 151 -1.29 0.07 -6.42
N ALA A 152 -1.69 -0.91 -7.24
CA ALA A 152 -3.09 -1.29 -7.39
C ALA A 152 -3.69 -1.82 -6.07
N PHE A 153 -2.94 -2.62 -5.32
CA PHE A 153 -3.35 -3.13 -4.01
C PHE A 153 -3.55 -2.03 -2.97
N VAL A 154 -2.63 -1.06 -2.89
CA VAL A 154 -2.77 0.09 -1.98
C VAL A 154 -3.99 0.94 -2.35
N ALA A 155 -4.22 1.17 -3.65
CA ALA A 155 -5.42 1.87 -4.11
C ALA A 155 -6.71 1.08 -3.79
N TYR A 156 -6.66 -0.26 -3.81
CA TYR A 156 -7.74 -1.12 -3.34
C TYR A 156 -8.00 -0.95 -1.84
N GLN A 157 -6.97 -1.08 -0.99
CA GLN A 157 -7.08 -0.91 0.46
C GLN A 157 -7.71 0.45 0.82
N LEU A 158 -7.24 1.52 0.18
CA LEU A 158 -7.78 2.87 0.37
C LEU A 158 -9.29 2.93 0.11
N ARG A 159 -9.75 2.45 -1.06
CA ARG A 159 -11.16 2.52 -1.43
C ARG A 159 -12.03 1.76 -0.44
N VAL A 160 -11.55 0.60 0.02
CA VAL A 160 -12.28 -0.22 0.98
C VAL A 160 -12.33 0.45 2.36
N ALA A 161 -11.22 1.03 2.83
CA ALA A 161 -11.18 1.77 4.09
C ALA A 161 -12.10 3.00 4.08
N VAL A 162 -12.10 3.76 2.98
CA VAL A 162 -12.99 4.92 2.80
C VAL A 162 -14.45 4.49 2.79
N ALA A 163 -14.79 3.41 2.08
CA ALA A 163 -16.15 2.87 2.05
C ALA A 163 -16.60 2.43 3.46
N ALA A 164 -15.73 1.75 4.21
CA ALA A 164 -16.02 1.35 5.59
C ALA A 164 -16.28 2.55 6.50
N ARG A 165 -15.42 3.58 6.44
CA ARG A 165 -15.60 4.83 7.20
C ARG A 165 -16.91 5.54 6.84
N ALA A 166 -17.27 5.59 5.56
CA ALA A 166 -18.51 6.20 5.10
C ALA A 166 -19.74 5.46 5.66
N LEU A 167 -19.72 4.11 5.67
CA LEU A 167 -20.78 3.30 6.26
C LEU A 167 -20.90 3.51 7.78
N GLN A 168 -19.78 3.58 8.51
CA GLN A 168 -19.78 3.85 9.95
C GLN A 168 -20.34 5.23 10.26
N ALA A 169 -19.94 6.25 9.50
CA ALA A 169 -20.46 7.61 9.64
C ALA A 169 -21.97 7.69 9.36
N ARG A 170 -22.46 6.97 8.34
CA ARG A 170 -23.90 6.88 8.05
C ARG A 170 -24.66 6.24 9.20
N LYS A 171 -24.19 5.09 9.69
CA LYS A 171 -24.80 4.39 10.84
C LYS A 171 -24.87 5.28 12.08
N THR A 172 -23.80 6.03 12.36
CA THR A 172 -23.74 6.95 13.51
C THR A 172 -24.78 8.05 13.39
N ARG A 173 -24.98 8.61 12.18
CA ARG A 173 -26.03 9.62 11.93
C ARG A 173 -27.45 9.07 12.05
N GLU A 174 -27.68 7.80 11.71
CA GLU A 174 -29.00 7.17 11.81
C GLU A 174 -29.38 6.79 13.26
N ALA A 175 -28.38 6.69 14.14
CA ALA A 175 -28.56 6.37 15.56
C ALA A 175 -28.67 7.61 16.46
N ALA A 176 -28.43 8.81 15.93
CA ALA A 176 -28.49 10.10 16.62
C ALA A 176 -29.84 10.78 16.37
#